data_AF-A0A7C5VXB1-F1
#
_entry.id   AF-A0A7C5VXB1-F1
#
_cell.length_a   1.000
_cell.length_b   1.000
_cell.length_c   1.000
_cell.angle_alpha   90.00
_cell.angle_beta   90.00
_cell.angle_gamma   90.00
#
_symmetry.space_group_name_H-M   'P 1'
#
loop_
_entity.id
_entity.type
_entity.pdbx_description
1 polymer ?
#
loop_
_entity_poly.entity_id
_entity_poly.type
_entity_poly.pdbx_seq_one_letter_code
_entity_poly.pdbx_strand_id
1 'polypeptide(L)'
;MTGVSYLANIQWRVAALEPPHLAAINPWEEWSDTHREFAFHGGIPETWFWPYWTLQRLPVGLHLVEDLFTETQEHPLFDAFWASKAATLERIRIPAYVVASWTDHGLHTRGTLEGFKRIRSQQKWLEVHGEKKWAYYSRLESRLRQFAFFETFLKGRVTEGDEWPAVRAFIRAKGTTGEWRAFEAWPIPETRAYACFSTSNAGSSQSGNQVKS
;
A
#
# COMPACT_ATOMS: atom_id res chain seq x y z
N MET A 1 2.53 -16.06 -0.78
CA MET A 1 3.51 -15.24 -1.54
C MET A 1 3.99 -14.11 -0.64
N THR A 2 5.23 -13.62 -0.81
CA THR A 2 5.75 -12.43 -0.13
C THR A 2 6.71 -11.70 -1.07
N GLY A 3 6.90 -10.41 -0.87
CA GLY A 3 7.80 -9.58 -1.65
C GLY A 3 7.47 -8.11 -1.49
N VAL A 4 8.36 -7.25 -2.00
CA VAL A 4 8.27 -5.79 -1.88
C VAL A 4 8.03 -5.15 -3.25
N SER A 5 7.31 -4.03 -3.30
CA SER A 5 7.14 -3.21 -4.51
C SER A 5 6.48 -4.00 -5.65
N TYR A 6 7.12 -4.14 -6.82
CA TYR A 6 6.54 -4.90 -7.95
C TYR A 6 6.21 -6.35 -7.57
N LEU A 7 7.02 -6.99 -6.72
CA LEU A 7 6.77 -8.35 -6.22
C LEU A 7 5.50 -8.42 -5.37
N ALA A 8 5.14 -7.34 -4.68
CA ALA A 8 3.90 -7.21 -3.93
C ALA A 8 2.71 -6.86 -4.85
N ASN A 9 2.88 -6.00 -5.86
CA ASN A 9 1.84 -5.73 -6.86
C ASN A 9 1.38 -7.02 -7.57
N ILE A 10 2.32 -7.91 -7.92
CA ILE A 10 2.01 -9.22 -8.51
C ILE A 10 1.10 -10.05 -7.57
N GLN A 11 1.27 -9.95 -6.24
CA GLN A 11 0.44 -10.69 -5.30
C GLN A 11 -1.03 -10.28 -5.41
N TRP A 12 -1.35 -8.99 -5.57
CA TRP A 12 -2.71 -8.54 -5.82
C TRP A 12 -3.30 -9.12 -7.09
N ARG A 13 -2.52 -9.08 -8.17
CA ARG A 13 -2.97 -9.57 -9.49
C ARG A 13 -3.23 -11.07 -9.45
N VAL A 14 -2.32 -11.85 -8.87
CA VAL A 14 -2.46 -13.32 -8.79
C VAL A 14 -3.55 -13.71 -7.80
N ALA A 15 -3.63 -13.09 -6.62
CA ALA A 15 -4.64 -13.44 -5.63
C ALA A 15 -6.06 -13.13 -6.10
N ALA A 16 -6.25 -12.09 -6.92
CA ALA A 16 -7.54 -11.77 -7.51
C ALA A 16 -8.04 -12.83 -8.52
N LEU A 17 -7.16 -13.71 -9.00
CA LEU A 17 -7.51 -14.85 -9.85
C LEU A 17 -8.00 -16.07 -9.04
N GLU A 18 -7.95 -16.01 -7.70
CA GLU A 18 -8.39 -17.08 -6.79
C GLU A 18 -7.75 -18.46 -7.07
N PRO A 19 -6.42 -18.57 -7.26
CA PRO A 19 -5.79 -19.86 -7.51
C PRO A 19 -5.95 -20.78 -6.28
N PRO A 20 -6.33 -22.06 -6.47
CA PRO A 20 -6.80 -22.93 -5.39
C PRO A 20 -5.76 -23.24 -4.30
N HIS A 21 -4.47 -23.14 -4.62
CA HIS A 21 -3.38 -23.47 -3.69
C HIS A 21 -2.70 -22.24 -3.09
N LEU A 22 -3.12 -21.02 -3.44
CA LEU A 22 -2.58 -19.81 -2.82
C LEU A 22 -3.25 -19.58 -1.47
N ALA A 23 -2.63 -20.08 -0.40
CA ALA A 23 -3.20 -20.03 0.93
C ALA A 23 -3.02 -18.70 1.69
N ALA A 24 -2.02 -17.88 1.33
CA ALA A 24 -1.77 -16.59 2.00
C ALA A 24 -0.88 -15.65 1.17
N ILE A 25 -1.05 -14.34 1.37
CA ILE A 25 -0.23 -13.28 0.76
C ILE A 25 0.33 -12.31 1.80
N ASN A 26 1.51 -11.77 1.54
CA ASN A 26 2.13 -10.70 2.31
C ASN A 26 2.58 -9.57 1.37
N PRO A 27 1.65 -8.71 0.92
CA PRO A 27 1.95 -7.54 0.11
C PRO A 27 2.66 -6.50 0.98
N TRP A 28 3.90 -6.17 0.59
CA TRP A 28 4.76 -5.24 1.32
C TRP A 28 5.07 -4.04 0.44
N GLU A 29 4.43 -2.91 0.75
CA GLU A 29 4.56 -1.63 0.07
C GLU A 29 4.42 -1.77 -1.46
N GLU A 30 3.19 -1.77 -1.94
CA GLU A 30 2.83 -1.77 -3.37
C GLU A 30 1.76 -0.76 -3.77
N TRP A 31 1.54 -0.63 -5.08
CA TRP A 31 0.41 0.10 -5.65
C TRP A 31 -0.71 -0.86 -6.07
N SER A 32 -1.93 -0.35 -6.10
CA SER A 32 -3.16 -1.03 -6.54
C SER A 32 -3.78 -0.43 -7.81
N ASP A 33 -3.45 0.82 -8.10
CA ASP A 33 -3.92 1.60 -9.25
C ASP A 33 -2.71 2.30 -9.90
N THR A 34 -2.22 1.74 -11.01
CA THR A 34 -1.01 2.24 -11.68
C THR A 34 -1.17 3.70 -12.13
N HIS A 35 -2.36 4.11 -12.56
CA HIS A 35 -2.58 5.48 -13.01
C HIS A 35 -2.47 6.46 -11.84
N ARG A 36 -3.26 6.27 -10.77
CA ARG A 36 -3.41 7.28 -9.70
C ARG A 36 -2.26 7.30 -8.69
N GLU A 37 -1.43 6.27 -8.68
CA GLU A 37 -0.44 6.06 -7.61
C GLU A 37 0.98 6.04 -8.13
N PHE A 38 1.16 5.76 -9.43
CA PHE A 38 2.48 5.56 -10.00
C PHE A 38 2.76 6.44 -11.22
N ALA A 39 1.92 6.37 -12.26
CA ALA A 39 2.12 7.13 -13.50
C ALA A 39 1.68 8.60 -13.37
N PHE A 40 0.67 8.89 -12.55
CA PHE A 40 0.16 10.25 -12.31
C PHE A 40 -0.14 10.50 -10.83
N HIS A 41 0.08 11.73 -10.38
CA HIS A 41 -0.32 12.21 -9.05
C HIS A 41 -1.35 13.32 -9.20
N GLY A 42 -2.62 13.02 -8.88
CA GLY A 42 -3.71 13.98 -9.06
C GLY A 42 -3.95 14.39 -10.52
N GLY A 43 -3.58 13.53 -11.48
CA GLY A 43 -3.65 13.80 -12.92
C GLY A 43 -2.41 14.49 -13.50
N ILE A 44 -1.41 14.81 -12.67
CA ILE A 44 -0.12 15.34 -13.12
C ILE A 44 0.81 14.16 -13.43
N PRO A 45 1.42 14.06 -14.64
CA PRO A 45 2.33 12.98 -14.96
C PRO A 45 3.55 12.94 -14.03
N GLU A 46 3.94 11.75 -13.59
CA GLU A 46 5.23 11.52 -12.92
C GLU A 46 6.33 11.49 -13.98
N THR A 47 7.29 12.40 -13.89
CA THR A 47 8.29 12.62 -14.96
C THR A 47 9.68 12.11 -14.63
N TRP A 48 9.85 11.33 -13.56
CA TRP A 48 11.16 10.84 -13.15
C TRP A 48 11.17 9.32 -12.96
N PHE A 49 10.58 8.80 -11.88
CA PHE A 49 10.64 7.37 -11.58
C PHE A 49 9.88 6.52 -12.59
N TRP A 50 8.70 6.94 -13.05
CA TRP A 50 7.89 6.20 -14.03
C TRP A 50 8.60 6.10 -15.39
N PRO A 51 9.11 7.19 -16.01
CA PRO A 51 9.95 7.09 -17.21
C PRO A 51 11.22 6.26 -16.98
N TYR A 52 11.92 6.46 -15.85
CA TYR A 52 13.10 5.65 -15.52
C TYR A 52 12.77 4.15 -15.44
N TRP A 53 11.65 3.80 -14.81
CA TRP A 53 11.25 2.41 -14.64
C TRP A 53 10.82 1.79 -15.97
N THR A 54 9.98 2.48 -16.73
CA THR A 54 9.43 2.00 -18.01
C THR A 54 10.43 1.96 -19.15
N LEU A 55 11.36 2.93 -19.22
CA LEU A 55 12.35 3.01 -20.31
C LEU A 55 13.68 2.31 -19.99
N GLN A 56 14.08 2.23 -18.72
CA GLN A 56 15.43 1.76 -18.36
C GLN A 56 15.44 0.48 -17.50
N ARG A 57 14.35 0.15 -16.81
CA ARG A 57 14.31 -1.00 -15.88
C ARG A 57 13.45 -2.15 -16.36
N LEU A 58 12.31 -1.88 -16.98
CA LEU A 58 11.45 -2.91 -17.54
C LEU A 58 11.98 -3.57 -18.83
N PRO A 59 12.56 -2.85 -19.80
CA PRO A 59 12.91 -3.42 -21.10
C PRO A 59 14.29 -4.11 -21.07
N VAL A 60 14.49 -5.02 -20.12
CA VAL A 60 15.77 -5.73 -19.89
C VAL A 60 15.70 -7.22 -20.22
N GLY A 61 14.79 -7.62 -21.12
CA GLY A 61 14.54 -9.03 -21.49
C GLY A 61 14.87 -9.37 -22.95
N LEU A 62 14.79 -10.66 -23.29
CA LEU A 62 15.00 -11.18 -24.66
C LEU A 62 13.72 -11.14 -25.52
N HIS A 63 12.60 -10.67 -24.97
CA HIS A 63 11.29 -10.70 -25.59
C HIS A 63 10.67 -9.31 -25.66
N LEU A 64 9.54 -9.21 -26.36
CA LEU A 64 8.76 -7.98 -26.44
C LEU A 64 8.34 -7.53 -25.04
N VAL A 65 8.43 -6.23 -24.81
CA VAL A 65 7.98 -5.55 -23.59
C VAL A 65 6.98 -4.47 -24.00
N GLU A 66 5.97 -4.26 -23.18
CA GLU A 66 4.99 -3.19 -23.38
C GLU A 66 5.68 -1.82 -23.36
N ASP A 67 5.41 -0.97 -24.35
CA ASP A 67 5.90 0.41 -24.38
C ASP A 67 5.04 1.30 -23.48
N LEU A 68 5.16 1.06 -22.17
CA LEU A 68 4.41 1.80 -21.16
C LEU A 68 4.69 3.30 -21.19
N PHE A 69 5.82 3.75 -21.72
CA PHE A 69 6.11 5.17 -21.80
C PHE A 69 5.24 5.85 -22.86
N THR A 70 5.22 5.32 -24.08
CA THR A 70 4.37 5.83 -25.18
C THR A 70 2.89 5.69 -24.82
N GLU A 71 2.47 4.52 -24.35
CA GLU A 71 1.07 4.27 -23.96
C GLU A 71 0.61 5.23 -22.85
N THR A 72 1.48 5.62 -21.92
CA THR A 72 1.15 6.63 -20.89
C THR A 72 0.84 8.00 -21.50
N GLN A 73 1.51 8.38 -22.59
CA GLN A 73 1.24 9.64 -23.29
C GLN A 73 -0.07 9.59 -24.07
N GLU A 74 -0.39 8.44 -24.66
CA GLU A 74 -1.64 8.21 -25.40
C GLU A 74 -2.85 8.10 -24.47
N HIS A 75 -2.63 7.69 -23.21
CA HIS A 75 -3.65 7.52 -22.19
C HIS A 75 -3.47 8.50 -21.00
N PRO A 76 -3.67 9.82 -21.18
CA PRO A 76 -3.46 10.83 -20.12
C PRO A 76 -4.56 10.84 -19.05
N LEU A 77 -5.68 10.14 -19.28
CA LEU A 77 -6.81 10.03 -18.36
C LEU A 77 -7.03 8.58 -17.98
N PHE A 78 -7.71 8.37 -16.85
CA PHE A 78 -8.08 7.02 -16.43
C PHE A 78 -9.17 6.45 -17.34
N ASP A 79 -8.80 5.46 -18.16
CA ASP A 79 -9.66 4.81 -19.14
C ASP A 79 -9.51 3.27 -19.08
N ALA A 80 -9.96 2.57 -20.13
CA ALA A 80 -9.92 1.12 -20.21
C ALA A 80 -8.49 0.56 -20.17
N PHE A 81 -7.50 1.28 -20.70
CA PHE A 81 -6.10 0.87 -20.66
C PHE A 81 -5.63 0.80 -19.20
N TRP A 82 -5.82 1.88 -18.44
CA TRP A 82 -5.43 1.90 -17.02
C TRP A 82 -6.25 0.95 -16.16
N ALA A 83 -7.55 0.82 -16.43
CA ALA A 83 -8.41 -0.12 -15.74
C ALA A 83 -7.93 -1.58 -15.92
N SER A 84 -7.40 -1.93 -17.10
CA SER A 84 -6.87 -3.28 -17.38
C SER A 84 -5.63 -3.64 -16.54
N LYS A 85 -4.92 -2.63 -16.01
CA LYS A 85 -3.70 -2.81 -15.21
C LYS A 85 -3.98 -2.95 -13.72
N ALA A 86 -5.21 -2.73 -13.26
CA ALA A 86 -5.60 -2.87 -11.87
C ALA A 86 -6.14 -4.28 -11.57
N ALA A 87 -5.81 -4.82 -10.40
CA ALA A 87 -6.42 -6.06 -9.91
C ALA A 87 -7.85 -5.82 -9.40
N THR A 88 -8.76 -6.77 -9.57
CA THR A 88 -10.07 -6.77 -8.90
C THR A 88 -9.92 -7.20 -7.44
N LEU A 89 -9.41 -6.28 -6.61
CA LEU A 89 -9.05 -6.53 -5.21
C LEU A 89 -10.18 -7.17 -4.38
N GLU A 90 -11.43 -6.86 -4.70
CA GLU A 90 -12.61 -7.36 -4.00
C GLU A 90 -12.80 -8.89 -4.15
N ARG A 91 -12.09 -9.54 -5.08
CA ARG A 91 -12.05 -11.01 -5.21
C ARG A 91 -11.13 -11.68 -4.20
N ILE A 92 -10.22 -10.94 -3.58
CA ILE A 92 -9.19 -11.49 -2.70
C ILE A 92 -9.82 -11.79 -1.34
N ARG A 93 -9.95 -13.09 -1.03
CA ARG A 93 -10.55 -13.62 0.22
C ARG A 93 -9.55 -14.36 1.12
N ILE A 94 -8.39 -14.70 0.58
CA ILE A 94 -7.34 -15.43 1.30
C ILE A 94 -6.70 -14.55 2.39
N PRO A 95 -6.10 -15.16 3.43
CA PRO A 95 -5.34 -14.45 4.45
C PRO A 95 -4.31 -13.47 3.88
N ALA A 96 -4.26 -12.26 4.43
CA ALA A 96 -3.41 -11.18 3.93
C ALA A 96 -2.73 -10.39 5.05
N TYR A 97 -1.40 -10.43 5.10
CA TYR A 97 -0.63 -9.54 5.97
C TYR A 97 -0.04 -8.39 5.14
N VAL A 98 -0.66 -7.23 5.21
CA VAL A 98 -0.35 -6.07 4.37
C VAL A 98 0.55 -5.11 5.14
N VAL A 99 1.65 -4.66 4.52
CA VAL A 99 2.60 -3.73 5.16
C VAL A 99 2.77 -2.47 4.33
N ALA A 100 2.40 -1.33 4.89
CA ALA A 100 2.57 -0.01 4.29
C ALA A 100 3.67 0.79 5.02
N SER A 101 4.10 1.90 4.40
CA SER A 101 5.03 2.83 5.02
C SER A 101 4.57 4.28 4.86
N TRP A 102 4.86 5.11 5.86
CA TRP A 102 4.73 6.56 5.79
C TRP A 102 5.85 7.24 5.00
N THR A 103 6.90 6.49 4.63
CA THR A 103 8.05 7.02 3.89
C THR A 103 7.97 6.76 2.39
N ASP A 104 6.87 6.17 1.92
CA ASP A 104 6.73 5.73 0.52
C ASP A 104 5.57 6.43 -0.22
N HIS A 105 5.27 7.65 0.24
CA HIS A 105 4.25 8.50 -0.34
C HIS A 105 4.68 8.94 -1.74
N GLY A 106 3.72 9.00 -2.66
CA GLY A 106 4.00 9.22 -4.09
C GLY A 106 4.34 7.94 -4.86
N LEU A 107 4.38 6.77 -4.20
CA LEU A 107 4.60 5.50 -4.89
C LEU A 107 3.68 4.38 -4.37
N HIS A 108 3.87 3.86 -3.15
CA HIS A 108 3.08 2.71 -2.68
C HIS A 108 2.13 3.02 -1.52
N THR A 109 2.38 4.05 -0.69
CA THR A 109 1.58 4.27 0.54
C THR A 109 0.07 4.27 0.27
N ARG A 110 -0.40 4.98 -0.77
CA ARG A 110 -1.83 5.01 -1.10
C ARG A 110 -2.34 3.64 -1.51
N GLY A 111 -1.67 3.00 -2.47
CA GLY A 111 -2.14 1.74 -3.04
C GLY A 111 -2.14 0.58 -2.07
N THR A 112 -1.17 0.54 -1.15
CA THR A 112 -1.13 -0.49 -0.10
C THR A 112 -2.31 -0.33 0.85
N LEU A 113 -2.61 0.91 1.26
CA LEU A 113 -3.74 1.21 2.15
C LEU A 113 -5.10 0.99 1.45
N GLU A 114 -5.23 1.35 0.18
CA GLU A 114 -6.43 1.04 -0.62
C GLU A 114 -6.60 -0.47 -0.83
N GLY A 115 -5.49 -1.19 -1.08
CA GLY A 115 -5.42 -2.64 -1.14
C GLY A 115 -6.05 -3.27 0.10
N PHE A 116 -5.52 -2.94 1.27
CA PHE A 116 -6.03 -3.43 2.55
C PHE A 116 -7.53 -3.15 2.75
N LYS A 117 -8.00 -1.94 2.41
CA LYS A 117 -9.42 -1.58 2.55
C LYS A 117 -10.32 -2.43 1.64
N ARG A 118 -9.91 -2.66 0.39
CA ARG A 118 -10.76 -3.22 -0.66
C ARG A 118 -10.80 -4.76 -0.68
N ILE A 119 -9.75 -5.43 -0.21
CA ILE A 119 -9.79 -6.90 -0.14
C ILE A 119 -10.88 -7.38 0.82
N ARG A 120 -11.51 -8.50 0.47
CA ARG A 120 -12.60 -9.14 1.25
C ARG A 120 -12.13 -10.26 2.17
N SER A 121 -10.82 -10.36 2.38
CA SER A 121 -10.22 -11.28 3.34
C SER A 121 -10.77 -11.03 4.75
N GLN A 122 -11.21 -12.09 5.40
CA GLN A 122 -11.66 -12.07 6.79
C GLN A 122 -10.47 -12.11 7.78
N GLN A 123 -9.31 -12.58 7.31
CA GLN A 123 -8.08 -12.69 8.09
C GLN A 123 -7.04 -11.78 7.47
N LYS A 124 -7.15 -10.48 7.77
CA LYS A 124 -6.25 -9.46 7.25
C LYS A 124 -5.69 -8.56 8.35
N TRP A 125 -4.42 -8.25 8.22
CA TRP A 125 -3.69 -7.37 9.13
C TRP A 125 -2.99 -6.27 8.35
N LEU A 126 -2.99 -5.06 8.90
CA LEU A 126 -2.27 -3.91 8.38
C LEU A 126 -1.17 -3.48 9.35
N GLU A 127 0.05 -3.39 8.85
CA GLU A 127 1.18 -2.78 9.56
C GLU A 127 1.65 -1.54 8.81
N VAL A 128 1.77 -0.39 9.49
CA VAL A 128 2.28 0.85 8.89
C VAL A 128 3.49 1.37 9.63
N HIS A 129 4.67 1.40 8.98
CA HIS A 129 5.91 1.84 9.60
C HIS A 129 6.39 3.22 9.12
N GLY A 130 7.36 3.79 9.85
CA GLY A 130 8.02 5.07 9.50
C GLY A 130 9.45 4.92 8.96
N GLU A 131 9.89 3.69 8.69
CA GLU A 131 11.28 3.36 8.31
C GLU A 131 11.47 3.11 6.80
N LYS A 132 12.72 2.95 6.36
CA LYS A 132 13.06 2.68 4.95
C LYS A 132 12.58 1.30 4.50
N LYS A 133 11.79 1.27 3.43
CA LYS A 133 11.19 0.08 2.77
C LYS A 133 11.99 -1.22 2.86
N TRP A 134 13.10 -1.33 2.11
CA TRP A 134 13.85 -2.59 2.03
C TRP A 134 14.59 -2.95 3.32
N ALA A 135 15.04 -1.95 4.08
CA ALA A 135 15.65 -2.18 5.39
C ALA A 135 14.63 -2.77 6.37
N TYR A 136 13.42 -2.20 6.37
CA TYR A 136 12.33 -2.65 7.21
C TYR A 136 11.84 -4.05 6.80
N TYR A 137 11.73 -4.36 5.51
CA TYR A 137 11.42 -5.71 5.04
C TYR A 137 12.46 -6.76 5.51
N SER A 138 13.74 -6.40 5.49
CA SER A 138 14.85 -7.33 5.74
C SER A 138 15.19 -7.54 7.22
N ARG A 139 14.72 -6.64 8.11
CA ARG A 139 15.01 -6.73 9.56
C ARG A 139 14.55 -8.06 10.14
N LEU A 140 15.23 -8.51 11.19
CA LEU A 140 14.92 -9.78 11.83
C LEU A 140 13.47 -9.83 12.30
N GLU A 141 12.99 -8.76 12.93
CA GLU A 141 11.64 -8.65 13.47
C GLU A 141 10.57 -8.75 12.37
N SER A 142 10.79 -8.15 11.19
CA SER A 142 9.89 -8.30 10.05
C SER A 142 9.87 -9.73 9.54
N ARG A 143 11.05 -10.36 9.41
CA ARG A 143 11.15 -11.74 8.95
C ARG A 143 10.48 -12.71 9.93
N LEU A 144 10.61 -12.48 11.24
CA LEU A 144 9.92 -13.27 12.27
C LEU A 144 8.40 -13.12 12.16
N ARG A 145 7.88 -11.90 11.95
CA ARG A 145 6.44 -11.69 11.72
C ARG A 145 5.95 -12.37 10.44
N GLN A 146 6.67 -12.20 9.33
CA GLN A 146 6.35 -12.90 8.08
C GLN A 146 6.33 -14.43 8.30
N PHE A 147 7.31 -14.95 9.04
CA PHE A 147 7.39 -16.37 9.37
C PHE A 147 6.19 -16.82 10.20
N ALA A 148 5.85 -16.14 11.30
CA ALA A 148 4.68 -16.44 12.11
C ALA A 148 3.39 -16.48 11.28
N PHE A 149 3.18 -15.46 10.44
CA PHE A 149 2.02 -15.41 9.53
C PHE A 149 1.97 -16.63 8.60
N PHE A 150 3.07 -17.00 7.95
CA PHE A 150 3.08 -18.16 7.05
C PHE A 150 3.05 -19.51 7.77
N GLU A 151 3.62 -19.64 8.97
CA GLU A 151 3.51 -20.86 9.78
C GLU A 151 2.05 -21.13 10.16
N THR A 152 1.28 -20.09 10.48
CA THR A 152 -0.16 -20.21 10.75
C THR A 152 -0.90 -20.68 9.51
N PHE A 153 -0.76 -19.99 8.37
CA PHE A 153 -1.61 -20.25 7.20
C PHE A 153 -1.14 -21.36 6.26
N LEU A 154 0.15 -21.69 6.25
CA LEU A 154 0.69 -22.75 5.40
C LEU A 154 0.89 -24.07 6.15
N LYS A 155 1.04 -24.02 7.48
CA LYS A 155 1.32 -25.22 8.30
C LYS A 155 0.32 -25.44 9.44
N GLY A 156 -0.67 -24.55 9.61
CA GLY A 156 -1.70 -24.70 10.65
C GLY A 156 -1.16 -24.62 12.07
N ARG A 157 -0.04 -23.92 12.29
CA ARG A 157 0.57 -23.77 13.62
C ARG A 157 -0.04 -22.59 14.36
N VAL A 158 -0.21 -22.73 15.67
CA VAL A 158 -0.52 -21.58 16.55
C VAL A 158 0.76 -20.74 16.66
N THR A 159 0.64 -19.43 16.41
CA THR A 159 1.76 -18.49 16.51
C THR A 159 1.30 -17.22 17.22
N GLU A 160 2.22 -16.29 17.51
CA GLU A 160 1.86 -14.97 18.02
C GLU A 160 0.98 -14.16 17.03
N GLY A 161 0.88 -14.61 15.77
CA GLY A 161 0.02 -14.03 14.75
C GLY A 161 -1.47 -14.00 15.13
N ASP A 162 -1.91 -14.97 15.94
CA ASP A 162 -3.30 -15.10 16.37
C ASP A 162 -3.72 -13.96 17.33
N GLU A 163 -2.76 -13.29 17.95
CA GLU A 163 -2.97 -12.18 18.90
C GLU A 163 -2.74 -10.80 18.25
N TRP A 164 -2.40 -10.74 16.96
CA TRP A 164 -2.10 -9.46 16.32
C TRP A 164 -3.33 -8.57 16.22
N PRO A 165 -3.21 -7.25 16.52
CA PRO A 165 -4.28 -6.30 16.25
C PRO A 165 -4.50 -6.19 14.74
N ALA A 166 -5.76 -5.99 14.32
CA ALA A 166 -6.12 -5.84 12.91
C ALA A 166 -5.29 -4.76 12.21
N VAL A 167 -4.97 -3.68 12.94
CA VAL A 167 -4.08 -2.62 12.46
C VAL A 167 -3.05 -2.29 13.54
N ARG A 168 -1.78 -2.17 13.14
CA ARG A 168 -0.74 -1.51 13.94
C ARG A 168 -0.05 -0.43 13.11
N ALA A 169 0.09 0.76 13.66
CA ALA A 169 0.74 1.86 12.97
C ALA A 169 1.76 2.56 13.87
N PHE A 170 2.89 2.93 13.27
CA PHE A 170 3.92 3.72 13.92
C PHE A 170 3.56 5.21 13.85
N ILE A 171 3.24 5.80 15.00
CA ILE A 171 2.92 7.22 15.12
C ILE A 171 4.23 7.99 15.22
N ARG A 172 4.63 8.60 14.09
CA ARG A 172 5.88 9.39 14.00
C ARG A 172 5.75 10.68 14.81
N ALA A 173 6.78 10.98 15.59
CA ALA A 173 6.91 12.25 16.32
C ALA A 173 7.96 13.15 15.63
N LYS A 174 9.24 12.76 15.62
CA LYS A 174 10.33 13.55 15.04
C LYS A 174 11.37 12.65 14.37
N GLY A 175 11.63 12.88 13.07
CA GLY A 175 12.56 12.03 12.33
C GLY A 175 12.13 10.57 12.36
N THR A 176 12.96 9.70 12.93
CA THR A 176 12.68 8.26 13.11
C THR A 176 12.08 7.92 14.48
N THR A 177 11.84 8.89 15.37
CA THR A 177 11.22 8.65 16.67
C THR A 177 9.70 8.60 16.57
N GLY A 178 9.08 7.86 17.48
CA GLY A 178 7.66 7.63 17.52
C GLY A 178 7.32 6.43 18.39
N GLU A 179 6.09 5.98 18.30
CA GLU A 179 5.59 4.83 19.06
C GLU A 179 4.66 3.97 18.20
N TRP A 180 4.60 2.68 18.50
CA TRP A 180 3.63 1.78 17.88
C TRP A 180 2.29 1.87 18.61
N ARG A 181 1.20 1.99 17.85
CA ARG A 181 -0.16 1.91 18.37
C ARG A 181 -0.96 0.86 17.61
N ALA A 182 -1.86 0.20 18.32
CA ALA A 182 -2.83 -0.75 17.78
C ALA A 182 -4.18 -0.05 17.54
N PHE A 183 -4.89 -0.48 16.50
CA PHE A 183 -6.22 -0.01 16.15
C PHE A 183 -7.09 -1.19 15.67
N GLU A 184 -8.40 -1.07 15.85
CA GLU A 184 -9.36 -2.12 15.49
C GLU A 184 -9.62 -2.19 13.98
N ALA A 185 -9.46 -1.08 13.26
CA ALA A 185 -9.72 -1.01 11.83
C ALA A 185 -8.92 0.10 11.13
N TRP A 186 -8.90 0.03 9.80
CA TRP A 186 -8.40 1.09 8.93
C TRP A 186 -9.47 1.48 7.89
N PRO A 187 -9.80 2.77 7.71
CA PRO A 187 -9.32 3.92 8.49
C PRO A 187 -9.67 3.83 9.98
N ILE A 188 -8.93 4.55 10.83
CA ILE A 188 -9.11 4.52 12.29
C ILE A 188 -10.52 5.06 12.62
N PRO A 189 -11.43 4.27 13.24
CA PRO A 189 -12.83 4.65 13.45
C PRO A 189 -13.04 5.95 14.24
N GLU A 190 -12.14 6.25 15.18
CA GLU A 190 -12.20 7.43 16.05
C GLU A 190 -11.68 8.71 15.36
N THR A 191 -11.31 8.64 14.09
CA THR A 191 -10.78 9.78 13.33
C THR A 191 -11.84 10.88 13.22
N ARG A 192 -11.51 12.07 13.72
CA ARG A 192 -12.30 13.29 13.52
C ARG A 192 -11.62 14.18 12.49
N ALA A 193 -12.32 14.46 11.40
CA ALA A 193 -11.86 15.42 10.41
C ALA A 193 -12.08 16.85 10.94
N TYR A 194 -11.02 17.66 10.90
CA TYR A 194 -11.09 19.08 11.22
C TYR A 194 -10.76 19.88 9.95
N ALA A 195 -11.59 20.87 9.64
CA ALA A 195 -11.29 21.82 8.58
C ALA A 195 -10.31 22.88 9.11
N CYS A 196 -9.09 22.88 8.59
CA CYS A 196 -8.11 23.95 8.82
C CYS A 196 -8.07 24.85 7.59
N PHE A 197 -8.59 26.07 7.72
CA PHE A 197 -8.63 27.03 6.61
C PHE A 197 -7.32 27.82 6.54
N SER A 198 -6.75 27.94 5.34
CA SER A 198 -5.63 28.86 5.10
C SER A 198 -6.15 30.30 5.13
N THR A 199 -5.54 31.16 5.94
CA THR A 199 -5.81 32.60 5.92
C THR A 199 -4.71 33.30 5.15
N SER A 200 -5.05 34.03 4.09
CA SER A 200 -4.10 34.75 3.22
C SER A 200 -3.37 35.91 3.92
N ASN A 201 -3.84 36.33 5.09
CA ASN A 201 -3.23 37.38 5.88
C ASN A 201 -2.49 36.76 7.07
N ALA A 202 -1.17 36.87 7.07
CA ALA A 202 -0.34 36.55 8.22
C ALA A 202 -0.70 37.50 9.38
N GLY A 203 -1.60 37.03 10.24
CA GLY A 203 -1.98 37.64 11.51
C GLY A 203 -2.65 36.54 12.33
N SER A 204 -1.81 35.74 13.00
CA SER A 204 -2.27 34.64 13.84
C SER A 204 -3.28 35.13 14.89
N SER A 205 -4.54 34.75 14.73
CA SER A 205 -5.47 34.60 15.85
C SER A 205 -6.23 33.30 15.67
N GLN A 206 -6.02 32.36 16.59
CA GLN A 206 -6.85 31.17 16.67
C GLN A 206 -8.26 31.62 17.07
N SER A 207 -9.23 31.43 16.19
CA SER A 207 -10.62 31.24 16.60
C SER A 207 -11.10 29.94 15.96
N GLY A 208 -11.10 28.88 16.77
CA GLY A 208 -11.73 27.62 16.40
C GLY A 208 -13.24 27.82 16.38
N ASN A 209 -13.80 28.11 15.21
CA ASN A 209 -15.24 28.02 15.02
C ASN A 209 -15.60 26.57 14.72
N GLN A 210 -16.23 25.92 15.71
CA GLN A 210 -17.03 24.72 15.46
C GLN A 210 -18.13 25.08 14.48
N VAL A 211 -18.09 24.50 13.28
CA VAL A 211 -19.27 24.46 12.40
C VAL A 211 -20.20 23.39 12.97
N LYS A 212 -21.32 23.82 13.56
CA LYS A 212 -22.45 22.93 13.88
C LYS A 212 -23.15 22.53 12.57
N SER A 213 -23.56 21.26 12.57
CA SER A 213 -24.33 20.47 11.58
C SER A 213 -25.09 21.24 10.51
#